data_AF-A0A9P7UFX2-F1
#
_entry.id   AF-A0A9P7UFX2-F1
#
_cell.length_a   1.000
_cell.length_b   1.000
_cell.length_c   1.000
_cell.angle_alpha   90.00
_cell.angle_beta   90.00
_cell.angle_gamma   90.00
#
_symmetry.space_group_name_H-M   'P 1'
#
loop_
_entity.id
_entity.type
_entity.pdbx_description
1 polymer ?
#
loop_
_entity_poly.entity_id
_entity_poly.type
_entity_poly.pdbx_seq_one_letter_code
_entity_poly.pdbx_strand_id
1 'polypeptide(L)'
;MANIQYQSSGTPVSQVENDVAQTLNLAGSIVTIIREPIAHIFETYTKAQKIKKSLDIWQREILDENGQPCIPVLRHQELENHLEKTDGIIPAFQAENHKQNPDSSRSYRISWPGWARQSPESASTPAMPPAGTACWGYFLFALGIRPGMKTVSRRPSTDGFISTQNGGVEMEIDGSALCHVMNLYSTNNLDLHAPFQPTNRCRMSFGTLSWEMAINQPQVHAHFRPGIEHELASEKRPFSRYKISMDVGTIMVSYLTALHHSVSDQRFQLAAPQASLSERIERLLECFHMLGERVTRRIMSRRSRTTHQDIDGVIFSHEWFNQAASVKRRLLAQGGDDRSFFDDIHERCSTERERKGLGEFFFFGKEGFDFKPGIVERRSLLETPRLPEDIVMQVLLSYETCPAGSWKRSLFESREDVLRVAAIPKTIYPEDYAPMVILWYTPSSDIWDQTVLLGAPISAT
;
A
#
# COMPACT_ATOMS: atom_id res chain seq x y z
N MET A 1 -61.44 -41.32 62.55
CA MET A 1 -60.87 -40.62 61.38
C MET A 1 -59.94 -41.60 60.69
N ALA A 2 -60.40 -42.27 59.64
CA ALA A 2 -59.63 -43.27 58.92
C ALA A 2 -58.82 -42.60 57.80
N ASN A 3 -57.51 -42.84 57.82
CA ASN A 3 -56.57 -42.33 56.83
C ASN A 3 -56.65 -43.22 55.58
N ILE A 4 -57.10 -42.68 54.46
CA ILE A 4 -57.16 -43.40 53.18
C ILE A 4 -55.73 -43.45 52.63
N GLN A 5 -55.11 -44.63 52.68
CA GLN A 5 -53.90 -44.92 51.93
C GLN A 5 -54.26 -45.00 50.43
N TYR A 6 -53.78 -44.03 49.66
CA TYR A 6 -53.75 -44.11 48.20
C TYR A 6 -52.83 -45.28 47.79
N GLN A 7 -53.44 -46.41 47.44
CA GLN A 7 -52.76 -47.41 46.60
C GLN A 7 -52.76 -46.87 45.17
N SER A 8 -51.58 -46.46 44.70
CA SER A 8 -51.31 -46.19 43.30
C SER A 8 -51.45 -47.52 42.53
N SER A 9 -52.64 -47.76 41.99
CA SER A 9 -52.88 -48.82 41.02
C SER A 9 -52.32 -48.40 39.67
N GLY A 10 -51.00 -48.54 39.50
CA GLY A 10 -50.40 -48.51 38.17
C GLY A 10 -50.94 -49.69 37.39
N THR A 11 -51.79 -49.44 36.39
CA THR A 11 -52.20 -50.48 35.43
C THR A 11 -50.95 -50.98 34.69
N PRO A 12 -50.91 -52.24 34.24
CA PRO A 12 -49.77 -52.77 33.46
C PRO A 12 -49.45 -51.90 32.22
N VAL A 13 -50.43 -51.19 31.69
CA VAL A 13 -50.25 -50.19 30.63
C VAL A 13 -49.41 -48.99 31.08
N SER A 14 -49.65 -48.46 32.30
CA SER A 14 -48.85 -47.35 32.85
C SER A 14 -47.40 -47.74 33.16
N GLN A 15 -47.12 -49.01 33.48
CA GLN A 15 -45.76 -49.52 33.62
C GLN A 15 -45.06 -49.64 32.27
N VAL A 16 -45.75 -50.16 31.24
CA VAL A 16 -45.21 -50.23 29.87
C VAL A 16 -44.92 -48.84 29.30
N GLU A 17 -45.80 -47.86 29.53
CA GLU A 17 -45.58 -46.47 29.11
C GLU A 17 -44.36 -45.85 29.80
N ASN A 18 -44.15 -46.14 31.09
CA ASN A 18 -43.01 -45.64 31.85
C ASN A 18 -41.70 -46.32 31.41
N ASP A 19 -41.73 -47.62 31.12
CA ASP A 19 -40.58 -48.38 30.63
C ASP A 19 -40.20 -47.95 29.20
N VAL A 20 -41.18 -47.65 28.34
CA VAL A 20 -40.96 -47.08 27.00
C VAL A 20 -40.39 -45.66 27.12
N ALA A 21 -40.91 -44.82 28.01
CA ALA A 21 -40.39 -43.48 28.24
C ALA A 21 -38.95 -43.50 28.79
N GLN A 22 -38.63 -44.42 29.72
CA GLN A 22 -37.27 -44.60 30.22
C GLN A 22 -36.32 -45.12 29.14
N THR A 23 -36.77 -46.06 28.32
CA THR A 23 -35.97 -46.59 27.20
C THR A 23 -35.72 -45.53 26.13
N LEU A 24 -36.72 -44.70 25.82
CA LEU A 24 -36.57 -43.58 24.89
C LEU A 24 -35.65 -42.48 25.45
N ASN A 25 -35.73 -42.17 26.75
CA ASN A 25 -34.83 -41.23 27.41
C ASN A 25 -33.39 -41.76 27.49
N LEU A 26 -33.21 -43.06 27.73
CA LEU A 26 -31.90 -43.71 27.70
C LEU A 26 -31.32 -43.73 26.29
N ALA A 27 -32.13 -44.08 25.28
CA ALA A 27 -31.72 -44.03 23.88
C ALA A 27 -31.39 -42.60 23.44
N GLY A 28 -32.18 -41.61 23.86
CA GLY A 28 -31.90 -40.19 23.66
C GLY A 28 -30.58 -39.76 24.31
N SER A 29 -30.35 -40.19 25.55
CA SER A 29 -29.11 -39.92 26.28
C SER A 29 -27.89 -40.58 25.63
N ILE A 30 -28.01 -41.82 25.14
CA ILE A 30 -26.96 -42.52 24.40
C ILE A 30 -26.68 -41.82 23.06
N VAL A 31 -27.72 -41.37 22.35
CA VAL A 31 -27.56 -40.57 21.13
C VAL A 31 -26.84 -39.27 21.43
N THR A 32 -27.20 -38.53 22.49
CA THR A 32 -26.49 -37.31 22.88
C THR A 32 -25.04 -37.59 23.31
N ILE A 33 -24.80 -38.62 24.12
CA ILE A 33 -23.47 -39.00 24.64
C ILE A 33 -22.54 -39.50 23.53
N ILE A 34 -23.05 -40.17 22.50
CA ILE A 34 -22.21 -40.81 21.46
C ILE A 34 -22.22 -40.00 20.16
N ARG A 35 -23.39 -39.56 19.69
CA ARG A 35 -23.52 -38.90 18.38
C ARG A 35 -22.92 -37.51 18.37
N GLU A 36 -23.11 -36.71 19.42
CA GLU A 36 -22.59 -35.34 19.44
C GLU A 36 -21.06 -35.31 19.50
N PRO A 37 -20.37 -36.10 20.36
CA PRO A 37 -18.92 -36.15 20.33
C PRO A 37 -18.36 -36.72 19.03
N ILE A 38 -18.98 -37.75 18.45
CA ILE A 38 -18.54 -38.32 17.16
C ILE A 38 -18.74 -37.32 16.02
N ALA A 39 -19.89 -36.62 15.98
CA ALA A 39 -20.15 -35.57 14.99
C ALA A 39 -19.13 -34.44 15.14
N HIS A 40 -18.85 -34.00 16.37
CA HIS A 40 -17.84 -32.99 16.65
C HIS A 40 -16.42 -33.44 16.24
N ILE A 41 -16.04 -34.70 16.52
CA ILE A 41 -14.76 -35.28 16.10
C ILE A 41 -14.67 -35.33 14.57
N PHE A 42 -15.74 -35.78 13.90
CA PHE A 42 -15.77 -35.87 12.44
C PHE A 42 -15.74 -34.49 11.78
N GLU A 43 -16.44 -33.51 12.34
CA GLU A 43 -16.41 -32.12 11.89
C GLU A 43 -15.01 -31.51 12.09
N THR A 44 -14.40 -31.74 13.25
CA THR A 44 -13.03 -31.29 13.54
C THR A 44 -12.02 -31.94 12.59
N TYR A 45 -12.14 -33.24 12.33
CA TYR A 45 -11.29 -33.97 11.39
C TYR A 45 -11.44 -33.46 9.96
N THR A 46 -12.67 -33.27 9.48
CA THR A 46 -12.92 -32.76 8.13
C THR A 46 -12.45 -31.32 7.96
N LYS A 47 -12.61 -30.45 8.98
CA LYS A 47 -12.03 -29.10 9.01
C LYS A 47 -10.51 -29.14 8.97
N ALA A 48 -9.87 -29.95 9.79
CA ALA A 48 -8.41 -30.10 9.80
C ALA A 48 -7.87 -30.61 8.45
N GLN A 49 -8.54 -31.57 7.81
CA GLN A 49 -8.17 -32.05 6.48
C GLN A 49 -8.31 -30.99 5.40
N LYS A 50 -9.38 -30.17 5.46
CA LYS A 50 -9.55 -29.03 4.55
C LYS A 50 -8.43 -27.99 4.73
N ILE A 51 -8.08 -27.66 5.97
CA ILE A 51 -6.99 -26.73 6.28
C ILE A 51 -5.65 -27.28 5.76
N LYS A 52 -5.33 -28.56 6.04
CA LYS A 52 -4.09 -29.18 5.53
C LYS A 52 -4.00 -29.11 4.01
N LYS A 53 -5.08 -29.46 3.31
CA LYS A 53 -5.16 -29.33 1.84
C LYS A 53 -5.00 -27.88 1.37
N SER A 54 -5.54 -26.91 2.10
CA SER A 54 -5.43 -25.49 1.74
C SER A 54 -4.03 -24.91 1.85
N LEU A 55 -3.23 -25.42 2.80
CA LEU A 55 -1.88 -24.94 3.07
C LEU A 55 -0.84 -25.48 2.08
N ASP A 56 -1.12 -26.61 1.44
CA ASP A 56 -0.26 -27.24 0.42
C ASP A 56 1.23 -27.28 0.84
N ILE A 57 2.15 -26.64 0.10
CA ILE A 57 3.59 -26.62 0.41
C ILE A 57 3.93 -25.92 1.74
N TRP A 58 3.03 -25.10 2.29
CA TRP A 58 3.23 -24.38 3.54
C TRP A 58 2.91 -25.20 4.79
N GLN A 59 2.38 -26.42 4.64
CA GLN A 59 1.99 -27.29 5.76
C GLN A 59 3.09 -27.42 6.82
N ARG A 60 4.35 -27.62 6.42
CA ARG A 60 5.46 -27.84 7.36
C ARG A 60 5.81 -26.62 8.21
N GLU A 61 5.55 -25.42 7.70
CA GLU A 61 5.86 -24.18 8.41
C GLU A 61 4.71 -23.73 9.29
N ILE A 62 3.48 -23.98 8.84
CA ILE A 62 2.27 -23.47 9.49
C ILE A 62 1.70 -24.46 10.51
N LEU A 63 1.93 -25.76 10.35
CA LEU A 63 1.50 -26.74 11.34
C LEU A 63 2.54 -26.89 12.46
N ASP A 64 2.09 -26.94 13.70
CA ASP A 64 2.94 -27.28 14.84
C ASP A 64 3.25 -28.80 14.89
N GLU A 65 4.01 -29.23 15.89
CA GLU A 65 4.39 -30.64 16.10
C GLU A 65 3.17 -31.56 16.33
N ASN A 66 2.05 -31.00 16.80
CA ASN A 66 0.79 -31.69 17.03
C ASN A 66 -0.13 -31.66 15.80
N GLY A 67 0.32 -31.05 14.69
CA GLY A 67 -0.47 -30.87 13.48
C GLY A 67 -1.58 -29.84 13.58
N GLN A 68 -1.52 -28.95 14.58
CA GLN A 68 -2.43 -27.82 14.76
C GLN A 68 -1.99 -26.61 13.90
N PRO A 69 -2.93 -25.90 13.27
CA PRO A 69 -2.61 -24.71 12.49
C PRO A 69 -2.14 -23.56 13.38
N CYS A 70 -0.97 -23.03 13.06
CA CYS A 70 -0.48 -21.75 13.58
C CYS A 70 -0.86 -20.62 12.61
N ILE A 71 -0.74 -19.38 13.09
CA ILE A 71 -0.93 -18.19 12.25
C ILE A 71 0.42 -17.91 11.56
N PRO A 72 0.49 -17.88 10.21
CA PRO A 72 1.64 -17.33 9.50
C PRO A 72 1.77 -15.85 9.81
N VAL A 73 3.00 -15.40 10.05
CA VAL A 73 3.31 -14.01 10.38
C VAL A 73 4.41 -13.50 9.47
N LEU A 74 4.11 -12.48 8.67
CA LEU A 74 5.06 -11.74 7.86
C LEU A 74 5.40 -10.42 8.56
N ARG A 75 6.58 -10.39 9.18
CA ARG A 75 7.09 -9.23 9.90
C ARG A 75 7.81 -8.26 8.98
N HIS A 76 7.86 -7.00 9.38
CA HIS A 76 8.49 -5.90 8.65
C HIS A 76 9.96 -6.18 8.29
N GLN A 77 10.78 -6.53 9.28
CA GLN A 77 12.21 -6.69 9.11
C GLN A 77 12.55 -7.85 8.16
N GLU A 78 11.84 -8.97 8.27
CA GLU A 78 12.04 -10.16 7.45
C GLU A 78 11.70 -9.88 5.99
N LEU A 79 10.62 -9.14 5.73
CA LEU A 79 10.27 -8.72 4.38
C LEU A 79 11.27 -7.70 3.83
N GLU A 80 11.66 -6.71 4.61
CA GLU A 80 12.63 -5.69 4.19
C GLU A 80 13.97 -6.33 3.82
N ASN A 81 14.50 -7.21 4.68
CA ASN A 81 15.74 -7.97 4.40
C ASN A 81 15.64 -8.79 3.11
N HIS A 82 14.47 -9.40 2.84
CA HIS A 82 14.22 -10.14 1.60
C HIS A 82 14.23 -9.20 0.39
N LEU A 83 13.54 -8.06 0.48
CA LEU A 83 13.49 -7.07 -0.58
C LEU A 83 14.87 -6.48 -0.85
N GLU A 84 15.63 -6.09 0.16
CA GLU A 84 17.01 -5.62 0.03
C GLU A 84 17.90 -6.63 -0.69
N LYS A 85 17.84 -7.91 -0.31
CA LYS A 85 18.61 -8.99 -0.95
C LYS A 85 18.30 -9.14 -2.43
N THR A 86 17.06 -8.88 -2.83
CA THR A 86 16.61 -8.94 -4.23
C THR A 86 16.66 -7.60 -4.96
N ASP A 87 17.09 -6.53 -4.30
CA ASP A 87 16.91 -5.15 -4.75
C ASP A 87 15.47 -4.84 -5.20
N GLY A 88 14.49 -5.45 -4.52
CA GLY A 88 13.07 -5.42 -4.83
C GLY A 88 12.69 -6.12 -6.15
N ILE A 89 13.63 -6.68 -6.92
CA ILE A 89 13.35 -7.37 -8.17
C ILE A 89 13.05 -8.84 -7.90
N ILE A 90 11.80 -9.24 -8.12
CA ILE A 90 11.39 -10.64 -8.01
C ILE A 90 11.52 -11.30 -9.38
N PRO A 91 12.44 -12.25 -9.58
CA PRO A 91 12.67 -12.87 -10.88
C PRO A 91 11.46 -13.68 -11.34
N ALA A 92 11.27 -13.78 -12.66
CA ALA A 92 10.27 -14.67 -13.23
C ALA A 92 10.54 -16.12 -12.83
N PHE A 93 9.50 -16.83 -12.43
CA PHE A 93 9.56 -18.24 -12.16
C PHE A 93 9.48 -19.00 -13.48
N GLN A 94 10.58 -19.64 -13.87
CA GLN A 94 10.54 -20.61 -14.97
C GLN A 94 9.95 -21.90 -14.41
N ALA A 95 8.68 -22.16 -14.74
CA ALA A 95 8.21 -23.55 -14.72
C ALA A 95 9.12 -24.32 -15.68
N GLU A 96 9.92 -25.25 -15.16
CA GLU A 96 10.67 -26.18 -16.01
C GLU A 96 9.65 -26.92 -16.87
N ASN A 97 9.46 -26.43 -18.10
CA ASN A 97 8.81 -27.20 -19.13
C ASN A 97 9.72 -28.42 -19.33
N HIS A 98 9.35 -29.56 -18.75
CA HIS A 98 9.80 -30.87 -19.21
C HIS A 98 9.27 -31.06 -20.64
N LYS A 99 9.87 -30.35 -21.59
CA LYS A 99 9.84 -30.68 -23.01
C LYS A 99 11.24 -31.15 -23.36
N GLN A 100 11.27 -32.41 -23.79
CA GLN A 100 12.44 -33.05 -24.35
C GLN A 100 13.13 -32.11 -25.34
N ASN A 101 14.44 -31.98 -25.14
CA ASN A 101 15.37 -31.41 -26.12
C ASN A 101 15.16 -32.17 -27.46
N PRO A 102 15.10 -31.45 -28.58
CA PRO A 102 16.34 -31.33 -29.35
C PRO A 102 16.52 -29.95 -30.02
N ASP A 103 17.76 -29.47 -29.98
CA ASP A 103 18.38 -28.52 -30.92
C ASP A 103 17.60 -27.29 -31.41
N SER A 104 18.03 -26.10 -30.97
CA SER A 104 18.89 -25.22 -31.79
C SER A 104 18.86 -23.73 -31.35
N SER A 105 20.07 -23.17 -31.34
CA SER A 105 20.43 -21.80 -31.72
C SER A 105 19.97 -20.58 -30.91
N ARG A 106 20.98 -19.97 -30.27
CA ARG A 106 21.28 -18.52 -30.16
C ARG A 106 20.15 -17.57 -29.72
N SER A 107 20.20 -17.22 -28.43
CA SER A 107 19.93 -15.85 -27.97
C SER A 107 20.74 -15.58 -26.69
N TYR A 108 21.26 -14.36 -26.60
CA TYR A 108 22.30 -13.94 -25.67
C TYR A 108 21.87 -14.11 -24.20
N ARG A 109 22.54 -15.02 -23.47
CA ARG A 109 22.52 -15.07 -22.01
C ARG A 109 23.44 -13.99 -21.46
N ILE A 110 22.87 -13.00 -20.78
CA ILE A 110 23.61 -12.23 -19.78
C ILE A 110 23.78 -13.17 -18.58
N SER A 111 24.99 -13.70 -18.43
CA SER A 111 25.40 -14.51 -17.29
C SER A 111 25.75 -13.59 -16.12
N TRP A 112 24.99 -13.67 -15.03
CA TRP A 112 25.43 -13.19 -13.72
C TRP A 112 26.39 -14.22 -13.08
N PRO A 113 27.35 -13.79 -12.24
CA PRO A 113 28.34 -14.68 -11.64
C PRO A 113 27.71 -15.65 -10.64
N GLY A 114 28.27 -16.86 -10.64
CA GLY A 114 27.66 -18.07 -10.09
C GLY A 114 27.40 -18.03 -8.59
N TRP A 115 26.14 -18.20 -8.24
CA TRP A 115 25.74 -18.83 -6.98
C TRP A 115 25.97 -20.34 -7.17
N ALA A 116 27.19 -20.79 -6.89
CA ALA A 116 27.48 -22.20 -6.76
C ALA A 116 26.62 -22.78 -5.63
N ARG A 117 25.73 -23.69 -6.01
CA ARG A 117 24.99 -24.58 -5.11
C ARG A 117 25.98 -25.32 -4.21
N GLN A 118 25.77 -25.23 -2.91
CA GLN A 118 25.80 -26.45 -2.10
C GLN A 118 24.36 -26.99 -2.11
N SER A 119 24.16 -28.13 -2.77
CA SER A 119 22.93 -28.93 -2.59
C SER A 119 22.84 -29.39 -1.13
N PRO A 120 21.61 -29.51 -0.62
CA PRO A 120 21.12 -30.87 -0.44
C PRO A 120 19.70 -31.03 -1.00
N GLU A 121 19.49 -32.21 -1.58
CA GLU A 121 18.21 -32.81 -1.94
C GLU A 121 17.34 -32.04 -2.96
N SER A 122 17.18 -32.67 -4.11
CA SER A 122 16.22 -32.34 -5.16
C SER A 122 14.79 -32.26 -4.61
N ALA A 123 14.40 -31.09 -4.12
CA ALA A 123 13.00 -30.75 -3.94
C ALA A 123 12.42 -30.50 -5.35
N SER A 124 11.44 -31.32 -5.72
CA SER A 124 10.57 -31.08 -6.86
C SER A 124 10.04 -29.64 -6.81
N THR A 125 9.93 -29.04 -8.00
CA THR A 125 9.30 -27.73 -8.21
C THR A 125 7.99 -27.67 -7.43
N PRO A 126 7.81 -26.71 -6.50
CA PRO A 126 6.58 -26.64 -5.73
C PRO A 126 5.44 -26.30 -6.70
N ALA A 127 4.44 -27.18 -6.74
CA ALA A 127 3.18 -26.92 -7.43
C ALA A 127 2.58 -25.61 -6.87
N MET A 128 1.93 -24.83 -7.73
CA MET A 128 1.15 -23.69 -7.23
C MET A 128 0.10 -24.20 -6.25
N PRO A 129 -0.16 -23.49 -5.13
CA PRO A 129 -1.20 -23.88 -4.20
C PRO A 129 -2.54 -23.98 -4.97
N PRO A 130 -3.44 -24.92 -4.64
CA PRO A 130 -4.75 -25.00 -5.27
C PRO A 130 -5.57 -23.74 -4.97
N ALA A 131 -6.25 -23.21 -5.99
CA ALA A 131 -7.02 -21.98 -5.87
C ALA A 131 -8.19 -22.15 -4.89
N GLY A 132 -8.24 -21.31 -3.85
CA GLY A 132 -9.50 -21.08 -3.13
C GLY A 132 -9.43 -20.78 -1.63
N THR A 133 -8.35 -21.12 -0.92
CA THR A 133 -8.42 -21.11 0.58
C THR A 133 -7.27 -20.43 1.32
N ALA A 134 -6.08 -20.28 0.75
CA ALA A 134 -4.96 -19.56 1.35
C ALA A 134 -4.40 -18.51 0.38
N CYS A 135 -5.17 -17.45 0.10
CA CYS A 135 -4.81 -16.44 -0.90
C CYS A 135 -3.50 -15.71 -0.58
N TRP A 136 -3.13 -15.61 0.71
CA TRP A 136 -1.82 -15.12 1.13
C TRP A 136 -0.67 -15.99 0.60
N GLY A 137 -0.89 -17.29 0.35
CA GLY A 137 0.10 -18.17 -0.26
C GLY A 137 0.46 -17.74 -1.69
N TYR A 138 -0.54 -17.26 -2.46
CA TYR A 138 -0.29 -16.65 -3.77
C TYR A 138 0.38 -15.29 -3.67
N PHE A 139 0.04 -14.51 -2.65
CA PHE A 139 0.69 -13.23 -2.37
C PHE A 139 2.19 -13.43 -2.10
N LEU A 140 2.54 -14.33 -1.17
CA LEU A 140 3.93 -14.72 -0.90
C LEU A 140 4.59 -15.32 -2.16
N PHE A 141 3.84 -16.14 -2.92
CA PHE A 141 4.36 -16.72 -4.14
C PHE A 141 4.82 -15.64 -5.13
N ALA A 142 3.98 -14.63 -5.36
CA ALA A 142 4.26 -13.51 -6.25
C ALA A 142 5.41 -12.62 -5.75
N LEU A 143 5.65 -12.57 -4.45
CA LEU A 143 6.79 -11.89 -3.82
C LEU A 143 8.09 -12.73 -3.83
N GLY A 144 8.07 -13.92 -4.45
CA GLY A 144 9.22 -14.81 -4.48
C GLY A 144 9.54 -15.46 -3.11
N ILE A 145 8.63 -15.33 -2.13
CA ILE A 145 8.78 -15.93 -0.81
C ILE A 145 8.26 -17.36 -0.86
N ARG A 146 9.03 -18.30 -0.33
CA ARG A 146 8.78 -19.74 -0.36
C ARG A 146 9.04 -20.37 1.01
N PRO A 147 8.46 -21.55 1.27
CA PRO A 147 8.87 -22.35 2.42
C PRO A 147 10.38 -22.60 2.42
N GLY A 148 11.00 -22.52 3.60
CA GLY A 148 12.42 -22.70 3.86
C GLY A 148 13.22 -21.39 3.90
N MET A 149 12.65 -20.28 3.42
CA MET A 149 13.36 -19.00 3.34
C MET A 149 13.47 -18.26 4.67
N LYS A 150 12.74 -18.70 5.71
CA LYS A 150 12.69 -18.08 7.05
C LYS A 150 12.19 -16.61 7.04
N THR A 151 11.46 -16.22 6.01
CA THR A 151 10.83 -14.88 5.91
C THR A 151 9.48 -14.82 6.63
N VAL A 152 8.80 -15.97 6.71
CA VAL A 152 7.50 -16.10 7.40
C VAL A 152 7.76 -16.85 8.70
N SER A 153 7.33 -16.26 9.80
CA SER A 153 7.33 -16.90 11.11
C SER A 153 5.95 -17.47 11.44
N ARG A 154 5.85 -18.20 12.55
CA ARG A 154 4.59 -18.79 13.01
C ARG A 154 4.34 -18.41 14.46
N ARG A 155 3.09 -18.10 14.80
CA ARG A 155 2.67 -17.97 16.20
C ARG A 155 1.44 -18.83 16.51
N PRO A 156 1.28 -19.33 17.75
CA PRO A 156 0.05 -20.00 18.16
C PRO A 156 -1.15 -19.03 18.09
N SER A 157 -2.34 -19.56 17.79
CA SER A 157 -3.60 -18.81 17.91
C SER A 157 -4.12 -18.89 19.35
N THR A 158 -3.44 -18.24 20.27
CA THR A 158 -3.87 -18.14 21.69
C THR A 158 -5.00 -17.14 21.91
N ASP A 159 -5.28 -16.31 20.90
CA ASP A 159 -6.26 -15.22 20.89
C ASP A 159 -7.62 -15.64 20.28
N GLY A 160 -7.73 -16.87 19.76
CA GLY A 160 -8.96 -17.38 19.13
C GLY A 160 -9.19 -16.87 17.71
N PHE A 161 -8.29 -16.06 17.16
CA PHE A 161 -8.35 -15.52 15.80
C PHE A 161 -7.68 -16.45 14.80
N ILE A 162 -8.33 -17.59 14.50
CA ILE A 162 -8.20 -18.19 13.16
C ILE A 162 -9.56 -17.99 12.52
N SER A 163 -9.76 -16.85 11.85
CA SER A 163 -10.91 -16.68 10.99
C SER A 163 -10.76 -17.69 9.85
N THR A 164 -11.41 -18.83 10.04
CA THR A 164 -11.57 -19.90 9.06
C THR A 164 -12.75 -19.60 8.14
N GLN A 165 -13.03 -18.32 7.87
CA GLN A 165 -14.02 -17.97 6.85
C GLN A 165 -13.58 -18.65 5.54
N ASN A 166 -14.45 -19.53 5.01
CA ASN A 166 -14.17 -20.45 3.88
C ASN A 166 -13.15 -21.59 4.13
N GLY A 167 -12.80 -21.91 5.38
CA GLY A 167 -11.91 -23.02 5.76
C GLY A 167 -10.41 -22.75 5.56
N GLY A 168 -10.03 -21.48 5.34
CA GLY A 168 -8.65 -21.04 5.21
C GLY A 168 -7.99 -20.65 6.54
N VAL A 169 -6.69 -20.37 6.48
CA VAL A 169 -5.92 -19.72 7.57
C VAL A 169 -5.64 -18.30 7.12
N GLU A 170 -5.86 -17.29 7.98
CA GLU A 170 -5.43 -15.91 7.70
C GLU A 170 -3.95 -15.73 8.05
N MET A 171 -3.26 -14.85 7.33
CA MET A 171 -1.88 -14.47 7.62
C MET A 171 -1.85 -13.12 8.33
N GLU A 172 -1.09 -13.03 9.42
CA GLU A 172 -0.76 -11.77 10.05
C GLU A 172 0.39 -11.10 9.27
N ILE A 173 0.25 -9.81 9.00
CA ILE A 173 1.27 -9.00 8.34
C ILE A 173 1.43 -7.71 9.14
N ASP A 174 2.67 -7.30 9.39
CA ASP A 174 2.93 -5.95 9.89
C ASP A 174 2.49 -4.93 8.82
N GLY A 175 1.75 -3.91 9.21
CA GLY A 175 1.23 -2.91 8.28
C GLY A 175 2.31 -2.25 7.43
N SER A 176 3.47 -1.96 8.03
CA SER A 176 4.67 -1.49 7.32
C SER A 176 5.12 -2.45 6.22
N ALA A 177 5.19 -3.77 6.47
CA ALA A 177 5.50 -4.77 5.44
C ALA A 177 4.54 -4.66 4.25
N LEU A 178 3.24 -4.50 4.51
CA LEU A 178 2.26 -4.30 3.44
C LEU A 178 2.49 -2.98 2.69
N CYS A 179 2.79 -1.89 3.40
CA CYS A 179 3.12 -0.59 2.84
C CYS A 179 4.32 -0.65 1.87
N HIS A 180 5.37 -1.43 2.19
CA HIS A 180 6.49 -1.67 1.27
C HIS A 180 6.04 -2.28 -0.05
N VAL A 181 5.25 -3.36 0.01
CA VAL A 181 4.73 -4.03 -1.18
C VAL A 181 3.87 -3.07 -2.02
N MET A 182 3.00 -2.29 -1.37
CA MET A 182 2.13 -1.33 -2.05
C MET A 182 2.94 -0.20 -2.72
N ASN A 183 3.95 0.35 -2.05
CA ASN A 183 4.81 1.39 -2.63
C ASN A 183 5.60 0.88 -3.85
N LEU A 184 6.17 -0.33 -3.75
CA LEU A 184 7.07 -0.87 -4.77
C LEU A 184 6.30 -1.36 -6.01
N TYR A 185 5.14 -2.02 -5.84
CA TYR A 185 4.51 -2.78 -6.93
C TYR A 185 3.13 -2.27 -7.36
N SER A 186 2.61 -1.19 -6.78
CA SER A 186 1.30 -0.65 -7.16
C SER A 186 1.25 -0.17 -8.61
N THR A 187 0.15 -0.53 -9.29
CA THR A 187 -0.20 -0.14 -10.65
C THR A 187 -1.51 0.67 -10.71
N ASN A 188 -2.10 1.03 -9.55
CA ASN A 188 -3.42 1.67 -9.41
C ASN A 188 -3.70 2.86 -10.33
N ASN A 189 -2.67 3.60 -10.69
CA ASN A 189 -2.76 4.83 -11.47
C ASN A 189 -2.51 4.60 -12.98
N LEU A 190 -2.80 3.40 -13.49
CA LEU A 190 -2.95 3.16 -14.93
C LEU A 190 -4.31 3.65 -15.47
N ASP A 191 -5.25 3.96 -14.57
CA ASP A 191 -6.51 4.60 -14.93
C ASP A 191 -6.32 6.12 -14.89
N LEU A 192 -6.38 6.76 -16.05
CA LEU A 192 -6.24 8.22 -16.22
C LEU A 192 -7.30 9.02 -15.45
N HIS A 193 -8.31 8.35 -14.89
CA HIS A 193 -9.40 8.96 -14.13
C HIS A 193 -9.38 8.64 -12.63
N ALA A 194 -8.47 7.77 -12.16
CA ALA A 194 -8.39 7.45 -10.74
C ALA A 194 -7.69 8.57 -9.94
N PRO A 195 -8.16 8.86 -8.71
CA PRO A 195 -7.45 9.78 -7.82
C PRO A 195 -6.05 9.22 -7.53
N PHE A 196 -5.03 10.07 -7.55
CA PHE A 196 -3.65 9.70 -7.19
C PHE A 196 -3.50 9.30 -5.72
N GLN A 197 -4.50 9.60 -4.89
CA GLN A 197 -4.53 9.31 -3.46
C GLN A 197 -4.74 7.81 -3.18
N PRO A 198 -4.21 7.30 -2.06
CA PRO A 198 -4.44 5.92 -1.65
C PRO A 198 -5.95 5.68 -1.47
N THR A 199 -6.44 4.66 -2.16
CA THR A 199 -7.78 4.10 -1.94
C THR A 199 -7.62 2.81 -1.15
N ASN A 200 -8.70 2.29 -0.56
CA ASN A 200 -8.73 1.00 0.14
C ASN A 200 -8.53 -0.23 -0.78
N ARG A 201 -7.88 -0.02 -1.93
CA ARG A 201 -7.63 -0.99 -2.99
C ARG A 201 -6.29 -0.67 -3.64
N CYS A 202 -5.43 -1.67 -3.78
CA CYS A 202 -4.14 -1.62 -4.46
C CYS A 202 -4.05 -2.70 -5.55
N ARG A 203 -4.08 -2.29 -6.82
CA ARG A 203 -3.81 -3.13 -7.99
C ARG A 203 -2.30 -3.26 -8.16
N MET A 204 -1.85 -4.45 -8.50
CA MET A 204 -0.47 -4.81 -8.82
C MET A 204 -0.48 -5.66 -10.09
N SER A 205 0.67 -5.89 -10.71
CA SER A 205 0.77 -6.74 -11.92
C SER A 205 0.45 -8.22 -11.68
N PHE A 206 0.25 -8.64 -10.42
CA PHE A 206 0.01 -10.02 -10.00
C PHE A 206 -1.25 -10.21 -9.17
N GLY A 207 -2.10 -9.18 -9.07
CA GLY A 207 -3.33 -9.29 -8.31
C GLY A 207 -3.84 -7.96 -7.80
N THR A 208 -4.85 -8.03 -6.95
CA THR A 208 -5.45 -6.88 -6.30
C THR A 208 -5.52 -7.13 -4.81
N LEU A 209 -4.95 -6.22 -4.04
CA LEU A 209 -5.12 -6.10 -2.61
C LEU A 209 -6.27 -5.12 -2.33
N SER A 210 -7.12 -5.39 -1.36
CA SER A 210 -8.13 -4.47 -0.85
C SER A 210 -8.23 -4.63 0.66
N TRP A 211 -8.57 -3.58 1.39
CA TRP A 211 -8.65 -3.67 2.85
C TRP A 211 -9.76 -2.80 3.42
N GLU A 212 -10.20 -3.16 4.61
CA GLU A 212 -11.20 -2.42 5.38
C GLU A 212 -10.62 -2.06 6.73
N MET A 213 -10.73 -0.77 7.09
CA MET A 213 -10.40 -0.27 8.42
C MET A 213 -11.70 -0.07 9.17
N ALA A 214 -12.02 -0.99 10.07
CA ALA A 214 -13.22 -0.85 10.90
C ALA A 214 -12.98 0.25 11.95
N ILE A 215 -13.90 1.20 12.05
CA ILE A 215 -13.80 2.40 12.92
C ILE A 215 -13.56 2.05 14.40
N ASN A 216 -13.94 0.83 14.82
CA ASN A 216 -13.89 0.37 16.21
C ASN A 216 -12.97 -0.84 16.44
N GLN A 217 -12.11 -1.21 15.49
CA GLN A 217 -11.16 -2.32 15.68
C GLN A 217 -9.72 -1.88 15.37
N PRO A 218 -8.74 -2.28 16.20
CA PRO A 218 -7.32 -1.97 15.98
C PRO A 218 -6.68 -2.84 14.89
N GLN A 219 -7.47 -3.56 14.09
CA GLN A 219 -6.99 -4.52 13.11
C GLN A 219 -7.52 -4.17 11.74
N VAL A 220 -6.64 -4.26 10.74
CA VAL A 220 -6.98 -4.04 9.33
C VAL A 220 -7.23 -5.40 8.69
N HIS A 221 -8.42 -5.60 8.14
CA HIS A 221 -8.70 -6.82 7.38
C HIS A 221 -8.38 -6.55 5.91
N ALA A 222 -7.46 -7.33 5.36
CA ALA A 222 -7.05 -7.24 3.96
C ALA A 222 -7.43 -8.52 3.21
N HIS A 223 -7.69 -8.33 1.91
CA HIS A 223 -8.05 -9.38 0.98
C HIS A 223 -7.16 -9.30 -0.24
N PHE A 224 -6.56 -10.42 -0.61
CA PHE A 224 -5.78 -10.52 -1.83
C PHE A 224 -6.51 -11.39 -2.86
N ARG A 225 -6.87 -10.78 -3.99
CA ARG A 225 -7.34 -11.47 -5.18
C ARG A 225 -6.14 -11.74 -6.10
N PRO A 226 -5.68 -12.98 -6.24
CA PRO A 226 -4.56 -13.30 -7.12
C PRO A 226 -4.91 -13.02 -8.58
N GLY A 227 -3.89 -12.64 -9.35
CA GLY A 227 -3.94 -12.62 -10.81
C GLY A 227 -3.90 -14.03 -11.40
N ILE A 228 -3.77 -14.13 -12.72
CA ILE A 228 -3.62 -15.44 -13.38
C ILE A 228 -2.23 -16.04 -13.11
N GLU A 229 -2.07 -17.34 -13.31
CA GLU A 229 -0.80 -18.07 -13.09
C GLU A 229 0.42 -17.39 -13.73
N HIS A 230 0.28 -16.97 -14.98
CA HIS A 230 1.34 -16.28 -15.70
C HIS A 230 1.72 -14.94 -15.05
N GLU A 231 0.74 -14.20 -14.54
CA GLU A 231 0.96 -12.93 -13.83
C GLU A 231 1.62 -13.16 -12.48
N LEU A 232 1.26 -14.22 -11.77
CA LEU A 232 1.90 -14.60 -10.50
C LEU A 232 3.37 -14.99 -10.73
N ALA A 233 3.64 -15.77 -11.77
CA ALA A 233 4.98 -16.29 -12.11
C ALA A 233 5.89 -15.28 -12.83
N SER A 234 5.37 -14.16 -13.35
CA SER A 234 6.16 -13.17 -14.09
C SER A 234 7.23 -12.48 -13.23
N GLU A 235 8.17 -11.78 -13.86
CA GLU A 235 9.12 -10.94 -13.14
C GLU A 235 8.40 -9.71 -12.55
N LYS A 236 8.67 -9.38 -11.29
CA LYS A 236 8.16 -8.17 -10.63
C LYS A 236 9.29 -7.17 -10.48
N ARG A 237 9.12 -6.02 -11.12
CA ARG A 237 10.04 -4.89 -10.98
C ARG A 237 9.39 -3.77 -10.17
N PRO A 238 10.07 -3.25 -9.13
CA PRO A 238 9.63 -2.06 -8.42
C PRO A 238 9.45 -0.90 -9.39
N PHE A 239 8.45 -0.06 -9.14
CA PHE A 239 8.22 1.18 -9.88
C PHE A 239 8.08 1.00 -11.41
N SER A 240 7.82 -0.22 -11.88
CA SER A 240 7.71 -0.57 -13.31
C SER A 240 6.70 0.30 -14.06
N ARG A 241 5.69 0.82 -13.36
CA ARG A 241 4.75 1.84 -13.85
C ARG A 241 5.43 3.09 -14.40
N TYR A 242 6.44 3.60 -13.71
CA TYR A 242 6.96 4.94 -13.95
C TYR A 242 7.96 5.00 -15.11
N LYS A 243 8.25 3.86 -15.76
CA LYS A 243 9.31 3.71 -16.78
C LYS A 243 10.62 4.34 -16.32
N ILE A 244 10.89 4.25 -15.02
CA ILE A 244 12.14 4.72 -14.43
C ILE A 244 13.19 3.68 -14.71
N SER A 245 14.31 4.12 -15.28
CA SER A 245 15.57 3.42 -15.22
C SER A 245 16.21 3.74 -13.87
N MET A 246 16.12 2.81 -12.94
CA MET A 246 17.01 2.78 -11.77
C MET A 246 18.02 1.66 -11.99
N ASP A 247 19.27 1.92 -11.64
CA ASP A 247 20.31 0.91 -11.74
C ASP A 247 20.05 -0.24 -10.78
N VAL A 248 20.18 -1.47 -11.27
CA VAL A 248 20.09 -2.67 -10.43
C VAL A 248 21.18 -2.60 -9.37
N GLY A 249 20.79 -2.82 -8.11
CA GLY A 249 21.60 -2.65 -6.91
C GLY A 249 21.38 -1.32 -6.19
N THR A 250 20.58 -0.40 -6.74
CA THR A 250 20.32 0.93 -6.15
C THR A 250 18.84 1.19 -5.84
N ILE A 251 17.93 0.29 -6.25
CA ILE A 251 16.49 0.52 -6.17
C ILE A 251 16.05 0.57 -4.71
N MET A 252 16.40 -0.44 -3.91
CA MET A 252 16.00 -0.51 -2.51
C MET A 252 16.67 0.57 -1.67
N VAL A 253 17.94 0.88 -1.94
CA VAL A 253 18.65 1.98 -1.26
C VAL A 253 17.94 3.31 -1.54
N SER A 254 17.60 3.58 -2.80
CA SER A 254 16.89 4.81 -3.18
C SER A 254 15.50 4.88 -2.54
N TYR A 255 14.77 3.76 -2.54
CA TYR A 255 13.46 3.64 -1.92
C TYR A 255 13.49 3.88 -0.42
N LEU A 256 14.37 3.20 0.32
CA LEU A 256 14.50 3.34 1.78
C LEU A 256 15.01 4.75 2.14
N THR A 257 15.94 5.30 1.35
CA THR A 257 16.38 6.70 1.52
C THR A 257 15.19 7.66 1.39
N ALA A 258 14.34 7.49 0.38
CA ALA A 258 13.15 8.31 0.22
C ALA A 258 12.10 8.10 1.32
N LEU A 259 12.00 6.88 1.85
CA LEU A 259 11.09 6.54 2.93
C LEU A 259 11.50 7.20 4.26
N HIS A 260 12.81 7.21 4.57
CA HIS A 260 13.34 7.76 5.82
C HIS A 260 13.65 9.27 5.77
N HIS A 261 14.08 9.78 4.61
CA HIS A 261 14.51 11.17 4.43
C HIS A 261 13.56 11.99 3.55
N SER A 262 12.37 11.44 3.29
CA SER A 262 11.33 12.01 2.45
C SER A 262 11.67 12.11 0.94
N VAL A 263 12.92 11.93 0.52
CA VAL A 263 13.36 11.96 -0.89
C VAL A 263 14.62 11.12 -1.12
N SER A 264 14.75 10.47 -2.29
CA SER A 264 15.90 9.60 -2.60
C SER A 264 17.17 10.36 -2.99
N ASP A 265 17.03 11.60 -3.46
CA ASP A 265 18.13 12.44 -3.92
C ASP A 265 18.26 13.66 -3.00
N GLN A 266 19.41 13.76 -2.32
CA GLN A 266 19.70 14.81 -1.34
C GLN A 266 19.59 16.22 -1.93
N ARG A 267 19.77 16.38 -3.25
CA ARG A 267 19.58 17.68 -3.92
C ARG A 267 18.15 18.18 -3.81
N PHE A 268 17.17 17.34 -3.55
CA PHE A 268 15.78 17.74 -3.32
C PHE A 268 15.39 17.77 -1.83
N GLN A 269 16.33 17.55 -0.91
CA GLN A 269 16.02 17.56 0.53
C GLN A 269 15.63 18.97 0.99
N LEU A 270 14.42 19.12 1.54
CA LEU A 270 13.97 20.39 2.13
C LEU A 270 14.79 20.73 3.38
N ALA A 271 14.84 22.01 3.73
CA ALA A 271 15.43 22.43 4.99
C ALA A 271 14.63 21.86 6.17
N ALA A 272 15.31 21.63 7.29
CA ALA A 272 14.71 20.99 8.44
C ALA A 272 13.51 21.80 8.99
N PRO A 273 12.48 21.16 9.58
CA PRO A 273 11.28 21.87 10.06
C PRO A 273 11.57 22.99 11.07
N GLN A 274 12.62 22.83 11.88
CA GLN A 274 13.12 23.78 12.87
C GLN A 274 13.99 24.90 12.31
N ALA A 275 14.39 24.81 11.04
CA ALA A 275 15.15 25.88 10.37
C ALA A 275 14.31 27.16 10.26
N SER A 276 14.99 28.28 10.02
CA SER A 276 14.31 29.57 9.83
C SER A 276 13.37 29.51 8.62
N LEU A 277 12.30 30.32 8.63
CA LEU A 277 11.38 30.37 7.48
C LEU A 277 12.11 30.79 6.19
N SER A 278 13.08 31.70 6.29
CA SER A 278 13.90 32.14 5.15
C SER A 278 14.67 30.98 4.52
N GLU A 279 15.38 30.18 5.32
CA GLU A 279 16.13 29.02 4.85
C GLU A 279 15.21 27.97 4.22
N ARG A 280 14.04 27.75 4.82
CA ARG A 280 13.03 26.82 4.28
C ARG A 280 12.47 27.29 2.94
N ILE A 281 12.31 28.61 2.75
CA ILE A 281 11.86 29.20 1.48
C ILE A 281 12.94 29.06 0.41
N GLU A 282 14.18 29.44 0.72
CA GLU A 282 15.32 29.34 -0.20
C GLU A 282 15.47 27.91 -0.71
N ARG A 283 15.45 26.94 0.21
CA ARG A 283 15.58 25.53 -0.13
C ARG A 283 14.40 24.98 -0.93
N LEU A 284 13.18 25.41 -0.61
CA LEU A 284 11.98 25.06 -1.38
C LEU A 284 12.10 25.56 -2.82
N LEU A 285 12.50 26.82 -3.01
CA LEU A 285 12.64 27.44 -4.33
C LEU A 285 13.73 26.74 -5.15
N GLU A 286 14.85 26.36 -4.55
CA GLU A 286 15.90 25.59 -5.20
C GLU A 286 15.39 24.22 -5.68
N CYS A 287 14.67 23.49 -4.82
CA CYS A 287 14.09 22.19 -5.16
C CYS A 287 13.11 22.29 -6.34
N PHE A 288 12.20 23.27 -6.33
CA PHE A 288 11.24 23.47 -7.41
C PHE A 288 11.90 23.98 -8.70
N HIS A 289 12.97 24.76 -8.59
CA HIS A 289 13.79 25.16 -9.75
C HIS A 289 14.40 23.93 -10.43
N MET A 290 15.05 23.05 -9.66
CA MET A 290 15.62 21.80 -10.19
C MET A 290 14.56 20.86 -10.79
N LEU A 291 13.37 20.79 -10.17
CA LEU A 291 12.22 20.06 -10.75
C LEU A 291 11.81 20.67 -12.10
N GLY A 292 11.74 22.00 -12.20
CA GLY A 292 11.41 22.71 -13.44
C GLY A 292 12.45 22.54 -14.56
N GLU A 293 13.74 22.51 -14.23
CA GLU A 293 14.80 22.21 -15.21
C GLU A 293 14.67 20.80 -15.80
N ARG A 294 14.25 19.82 -15.00
CA ARG A 294 14.00 18.45 -15.47
C ARG A 294 12.82 18.39 -16.44
N VAL A 295 11.74 19.12 -16.17
CA VAL A 295 10.59 19.28 -17.09
C VAL A 295 11.08 19.84 -18.44
N THR A 296 11.86 20.92 -18.39
CA THR A 296 12.36 21.60 -19.59
C THR A 296 13.25 20.69 -20.43
N ARG A 297 14.19 19.99 -19.80
CA ARG A 297 15.05 18.99 -20.46
C ARG A 297 14.24 17.88 -21.11
N ARG A 298 13.19 17.37 -20.46
CA ARG A 298 12.31 16.34 -21.02
C ARG A 298 11.52 16.83 -22.24
N ILE A 299 11.00 18.05 -22.19
CA ILE A 299 10.27 18.64 -23.33
C ILE A 299 11.22 18.81 -24.53
N MET A 300 12.45 19.25 -24.28
CA MET A 300 13.48 19.40 -25.31
C MET A 300 13.92 18.03 -25.87
N SER A 301 14.10 17.01 -25.03
CA SER A 301 14.46 15.66 -25.47
C SER A 301 13.33 14.95 -26.22
N ARG A 302 12.05 15.20 -25.89
CA ARG A 302 10.92 14.68 -26.70
C ARG A 302 10.87 15.27 -28.11
N ARG A 303 11.35 16.51 -28.30
CA ARG A 303 11.42 17.16 -29.62
C ARG A 303 12.62 16.69 -30.44
N SER A 304 13.72 16.33 -29.77
CA SER A 304 14.88 15.74 -30.40
C SER A 304 14.73 14.22 -30.47
N ARG A 305 14.39 13.65 -31.63
CA ARG A 305 14.23 12.19 -31.84
C ARG A 305 15.49 11.34 -31.57
N THR A 306 16.54 11.93 -31.01
CA THR A 306 17.82 11.28 -30.74
C THR A 306 18.01 11.06 -29.25
N THR A 307 18.37 9.81 -28.93
CA THR A 307 18.77 9.27 -27.62
C THR A 307 17.71 9.27 -26.53
N HIS A 308 17.20 8.06 -26.24
CA HIS A 308 16.67 7.67 -24.95
C HIS A 308 17.77 7.89 -23.89
N GLN A 309 17.93 9.12 -23.40
CA GLN A 309 18.66 9.34 -22.16
C GLN A 309 17.75 8.84 -21.04
N ASP A 310 18.16 7.75 -20.43
CA ASP A 310 17.70 7.28 -19.13
C ASP A 310 17.82 8.46 -18.16
N ILE A 311 16.68 9.05 -17.78
CA ILE A 311 16.64 10.12 -16.79
C ILE A 311 16.51 9.42 -15.44
N ASP A 312 17.53 9.56 -14.59
CA ASP A 312 17.51 9.07 -13.21
C ASP A 312 16.22 9.50 -12.51
N GLY A 313 15.37 8.52 -12.20
CA GLY A 313 14.14 8.76 -11.48
C GLY A 313 14.42 9.21 -10.05
N VAL A 314 13.59 10.11 -9.53
CA VAL A 314 13.65 10.52 -8.12
C VAL A 314 12.39 10.04 -7.42
N ILE A 315 12.58 9.49 -6.23
CA ILE A 315 11.51 9.01 -5.39
C ILE A 315 11.27 10.05 -4.31
N PHE A 316 10.03 10.52 -4.20
CA PHE A 316 9.58 11.40 -3.15
C PHE A 316 8.57 10.68 -2.27
N SER A 317 8.62 10.92 -0.97
CA SER A 317 7.49 10.63 -0.09
C SER A 317 6.39 11.68 -0.28
N HIS A 318 5.15 11.30 0.00
CA HIS A 318 4.05 12.27 0.12
C HIS A 318 4.32 13.30 1.24
N GLU A 319 5.05 12.92 2.28
CA GLU A 319 5.44 13.82 3.39
C GLU A 319 6.30 14.99 2.92
N TRP A 320 7.17 14.77 1.91
CA TRP A 320 7.95 15.84 1.29
C TRP A 320 7.05 16.96 0.77
N PHE A 321 5.97 16.60 0.07
CA PHE A 321 5.00 17.54 -0.47
C PHE A 321 4.17 18.21 0.64
N ASN A 322 3.84 17.49 1.71
CA ASN A 322 3.20 18.08 2.88
C ASN A 322 4.08 19.13 3.56
N GLN A 323 5.39 18.87 3.67
CA GLN A 323 6.36 19.82 4.20
C GLN A 323 6.52 21.04 3.29
N ALA A 324 6.62 20.84 1.97
CA ALA A 324 6.66 21.93 0.99
C ALA A 324 5.38 22.80 1.06
N ALA A 325 4.21 22.18 1.14
CA ALA A 325 2.93 22.90 1.27
C ALA A 325 2.86 23.65 2.60
N SER A 326 3.41 23.08 3.69
CA SER A 326 3.52 23.75 4.98
C SER A 326 4.36 25.03 4.91
N VAL A 327 5.50 25.02 4.18
CA VAL A 327 6.30 26.24 3.94
C VAL A 327 5.46 27.29 3.20
N LYS A 328 4.77 26.90 2.11
CA LYS A 328 3.88 27.80 1.37
C LYS A 328 2.78 28.39 2.26
N ARG A 329 2.08 27.56 3.03
CA ARG A 329 1.04 28.01 3.97
C ARG A 329 1.58 28.97 5.01
N ARG A 330 2.77 28.68 5.56
CA ARG A 330 3.38 29.54 6.59
C ARG A 330 3.73 30.92 6.04
N LEU A 331 4.22 31.00 4.81
CA LEU A 331 4.51 32.26 4.15
C LEU A 331 3.24 33.00 3.72
N LEU A 332 2.36 32.36 2.96
CA LEU A 332 1.28 33.03 2.22
C LEU A 332 -0.05 33.16 2.99
N ALA A 333 -0.25 32.36 4.05
CA ALA A 333 -1.53 32.22 4.74
C ALA A 333 -1.38 32.07 6.27
N GLN A 334 -0.28 32.54 6.86
CA GLN A 334 0.08 32.40 8.28
C GLN A 334 0.07 30.98 8.87
N GLY A 335 0.10 29.94 8.05
CA GLY A 335 -0.06 28.54 8.48
C GLY A 335 -1.30 27.86 7.91
N GLY A 336 -2.14 28.60 7.18
CA GLY A 336 -3.36 28.12 6.53
C GLY A 336 -4.63 28.78 7.06
N ASP A 337 -4.54 29.56 8.14
CA ASP A 337 -5.68 30.13 8.86
C ASP A 337 -6.09 31.52 8.33
N ASP A 338 -5.17 32.24 7.68
CA ASP A 338 -5.41 33.59 7.16
C ASP A 338 -5.56 33.58 5.63
N ARG A 339 -6.70 34.08 5.14
CA ARG A 339 -7.03 34.17 3.72
C ARG A 339 -6.84 35.57 3.14
N SER A 340 -6.51 36.56 3.97
CA SER A 340 -6.57 37.96 3.56
C SER A 340 -5.57 38.35 2.46
N PHE A 341 -4.40 37.70 2.35
CA PHE A 341 -3.50 37.94 1.21
C PHE A 341 -4.12 37.45 -0.10
N PHE A 342 -4.76 36.28 -0.07
CA PHE A 342 -5.52 35.76 -1.22
C PHE A 342 -6.69 36.69 -1.55
N ASP A 343 -7.45 37.14 -0.55
CA ASP A 343 -8.60 38.02 -0.75
C ASP A 343 -8.19 39.38 -1.35
N ASP A 344 -7.10 39.98 -0.84
CA ASP A 344 -6.56 41.24 -1.35
C ASP A 344 -6.11 41.12 -2.83
N ILE A 345 -5.57 39.97 -3.25
CA ILE A 345 -5.25 39.69 -4.67
C ILE A 345 -6.52 39.46 -5.48
N HIS A 346 -7.45 38.65 -4.96
CA HIS A 346 -8.71 38.30 -5.61
C HIS A 346 -9.56 39.54 -5.92
N GLU A 347 -9.60 40.51 -5.00
CA GLU A 347 -10.29 41.79 -5.19
C GLU A 347 -9.70 42.63 -6.33
N ARG A 348 -8.39 42.55 -6.54
CA ARG A 348 -7.69 43.29 -7.61
C ARG A 348 -7.65 42.57 -8.96
N CYS A 349 -8.00 41.29 -9.00
CA CYS A 349 -8.17 40.57 -10.27
C CYS A 349 -9.28 41.21 -11.11
N SER A 350 -8.96 41.52 -12.37
CA SER A 350 -9.86 42.23 -13.29
C SER A 350 -10.81 41.27 -14.03
N THR A 351 -10.43 40.00 -14.14
CA THR A 351 -11.22 38.98 -14.83
C THR A 351 -11.63 37.84 -13.92
N GLU A 352 -12.80 37.26 -14.19
CA GLU A 352 -13.30 36.07 -13.47
C GLU A 352 -12.37 34.85 -13.64
N ARG A 353 -11.65 34.79 -14.76
CA ARG A 353 -10.67 33.74 -15.03
C ARG A 353 -9.46 33.82 -14.09
N GLU A 354 -8.92 35.02 -13.85
CA GLU A 354 -7.82 35.23 -12.90
C GLU A 354 -8.27 34.86 -11.48
N ARG A 355 -9.47 35.28 -11.08
CA ARG A 355 -10.06 34.95 -9.78
C ARG A 355 -10.18 33.45 -9.55
N LYS A 356 -10.76 32.72 -10.52
CA LYS A 356 -10.87 31.26 -10.46
C LYS A 356 -9.50 30.57 -10.50
N GLY A 357 -8.56 31.10 -11.28
CA GLY A 357 -7.21 30.57 -11.38
C GLY A 357 -6.39 30.74 -10.12
N LEU A 358 -6.68 31.74 -9.28
CA LEU A 358 -5.91 32.04 -8.07
C LEU A 358 -5.93 30.90 -7.05
N GLY A 359 -7.05 30.15 -6.97
CA GLY A 359 -7.18 28.99 -6.08
C GLY A 359 -6.15 27.88 -6.34
N GLU A 360 -5.53 27.87 -7.52
CA GLU A 360 -4.45 26.95 -7.88
C GLU A 360 -3.12 27.27 -7.18
N PHE A 361 -2.94 28.45 -6.58
CA PHE A 361 -1.64 28.90 -6.07
C PHE A 361 -1.56 29.02 -4.54
N PHE A 362 -2.71 28.94 -3.88
CA PHE A 362 -2.86 29.11 -2.44
C PHE A 362 -3.33 27.83 -1.76
N PHE A 363 -2.87 27.63 -0.53
CA PHE A 363 -3.21 26.49 0.31
C PHE A 363 -3.85 26.99 1.60
N PHE A 364 -4.99 26.43 1.98
CA PHE A 364 -5.70 26.80 3.20
C PHE A 364 -5.82 25.61 4.16
N GLY A 365 -5.95 25.89 5.47
CA GLY A 365 -6.01 24.86 6.51
C GLY A 365 -4.90 23.81 6.39
N LYS A 366 -5.29 22.54 6.21
CA LYS A 366 -4.37 21.39 6.07
C LYS A 366 -4.22 20.91 4.62
N GLU A 367 -4.59 21.72 3.62
CA GLU A 367 -4.52 21.33 2.22
C GLU A 367 -3.08 21.03 1.76
N GLY A 368 -2.88 19.90 1.10
CA GLY A 368 -1.62 19.51 0.45
C GLY A 368 -1.64 19.79 -1.06
N PHE A 369 -0.59 19.33 -1.75
CA PHE A 369 -0.53 19.36 -3.21
C PHE A 369 -1.55 18.37 -3.80
N ASP A 370 -2.14 18.75 -4.93
CA ASP A 370 -3.04 17.90 -5.69
C ASP A 370 -2.24 17.20 -6.79
N PHE A 371 -2.36 15.88 -6.90
CA PHE A 371 -1.69 15.12 -7.96
C PHE A 371 -2.68 14.71 -9.02
N LYS A 372 -2.46 15.15 -10.25
CA LYS A 372 -3.33 14.83 -11.39
C LYS A 372 -2.55 14.08 -12.47
N PRO A 373 -3.20 13.14 -13.19
CA PRO A 373 -2.56 12.48 -14.31
C PRO A 373 -2.25 13.51 -15.40
N GLY A 374 -1.10 13.33 -16.05
CA GLY A 374 -0.73 14.17 -17.18
C GLY A 374 -1.59 13.80 -18.38
N ILE A 375 -2.59 14.62 -18.71
CA ILE A 375 -3.27 14.48 -20.01
C ILE A 375 -2.32 15.08 -21.05
N VAL A 376 -1.46 14.23 -21.63
CA VAL A 376 -0.56 14.60 -22.75
C VAL A 376 -1.35 15.15 -23.95
N GLU A 377 -2.66 14.94 -24.01
CA GLU A 377 -3.52 15.53 -25.02
C GLU A 377 -4.16 16.85 -24.57
N ARG A 378 -3.57 17.95 -25.08
CA ARG A 378 -4.26 19.23 -25.32
C ARG A 378 -4.92 19.90 -24.11
N ARG A 379 -4.18 20.15 -23.03
CA ARG A 379 -4.39 21.46 -22.40
C ARG A 379 -3.79 22.49 -23.34
N SER A 380 -4.65 23.28 -23.97
CA SER A 380 -4.21 24.51 -24.59
C SER A 380 -3.33 25.23 -23.57
N LEU A 381 -2.16 25.74 -23.97
CA LEU A 381 -1.30 26.59 -23.12
C LEU A 381 -2.06 27.80 -22.55
N LEU A 382 -3.27 28.06 -23.04
CA LEU A 382 -4.22 29.03 -22.52
C LEU A 382 -4.89 28.53 -21.23
N GLU A 383 -5.20 27.26 -21.04
CA GLU A 383 -6.04 26.77 -19.92
C GLU A 383 -5.30 26.48 -18.61
N THR A 384 -3.96 26.45 -18.61
CA THR A 384 -3.20 26.37 -17.36
C THR A 384 -3.34 27.68 -16.60
N PRO A 385 -3.82 27.66 -15.33
CA PRO A 385 -3.84 28.84 -14.50
C PRO A 385 -2.44 29.46 -14.45
N ARG A 386 -2.35 30.77 -14.62
CA ARG A 386 -1.12 31.54 -14.38
C ARG A 386 -1.36 32.45 -13.20
N LEU A 387 -0.36 32.57 -12.33
CA LEU A 387 -0.41 33.55 -11.27
C LEU A 387 -0.38 34.95 -11.92
N PRO A 388 -1.31 35.86 -11.58
CA PRO A 388 -1.26 37.23 -12.04
C PRO A 388 -0.16 37.99 -11.27
N GLU A 389 1.10 37.73 -11.63
CA GLU A 389 2.31 38.23 -10.92
C GLU A 389 2.27 39.75 -10.71
N ASP A 390 1.81 40.51 -11.71
CA ASP A 390 1.67 41.97 -11.61
C ASP A 390 0.71 42.38 -10.49
N ILE A 391 -0.42 41.67 -10.34
CA ILE A 391 -1.42 41.96 -9.30
C ILE A 391 -0.86 41.58 -7.93
N VAL A 392 -0.19 40.43 -7.83
CA VAL A 392 0.47 39.99 -6.60
C VAL A 392 1.50 41.03 -6.14
N MET A 393 2.35 41.52 -7.05
CA MET A 393 3.33 42.55 -6.75
C MET A 393 2.65 43.87 -6.33
N GLN A 394 1.58 44.30 -7.00
CA GLN A 394 0.83 45.49 -6.60
C GLN A 394 0.23 45.38 -5.18
N VAL A 395 -0.27 44.20 -4.79
CA VAL A 395 -0.76 43.96 -3.43
C VAL A 395 0.40 44.03 -2.43
N LEU A 396 1.52 43.37 -2.72
CA LEU A 396 2.71 43.40 -1.86
C LEU A 396 3.22 44.82 -1.66
N LEU A 397 3.33 45.62 -2.73
CA LEU A 397 3.72 47.04 -2.65
C LEU A 397 2.76 47.86 -1.78
N SER A 398 1.45 47.56 -1.81
CA SER A 398 0.50 48.27 -0.93
C SER A 398 0.69 47.97 0.56
N TYR A 399 1.33 46.87 0.90
CA TYR A 399 1.67 46.54 2.29
C TYR A 399 2.92 47.27 2.82
N GLU A 400 3.60 48.06 1.98
CA GLU A 400 4.71 48.90 2.42
C GLU A 400 4.31 49.84 3.56
N THR A 401 3.08 50.38 3.52
CA THR A 401 2.62 51.31 4.56
C THR A 401 2.10 50.63 5.83
N CYS A 402 2.04 49.29 5.87
CA CYS A 402 1.59 48.55 7.04
C CYS A 402 2.59 48.65 8.21
N PRO A 403 2.13 48.55 9.47
CA PRO A 403 3.01 48.65 10.63
C PRO A 403 4.16 47.63 10.61
N ALA A 404 5.34 48.06 11.04
CA ALA A 404 6.49 47.18 11.26
C ALA A 404 6.12 46.03 12.22
N GLY A 405 6.54 44.80 11.89
CA GLY A 405 6.18 43.60 12.63
C GLY A 405 4.80 43.03 12.32
N SER A 406 3.98 43.69 11.51
CA SER A 406 2.79 43.05 10.94
C SER A 406 3.19 42.04 9.87
N TRP A 407 2.44 40.94 9.76
CA TRP A 407 2.72 39.92 8.76
C TRP A 407 2.60 40.45 7.31
N LYS A 408 1.67 41.39 7.05
CA LYS A 408 1.55 42.08 5.74
C LYS A 408 2.85 42.84 5.41
N ARG A 409 3.42 43.53 6.40
CA ARG A 409 4.73 44.19 6.25
C ARG A 409 5.86 43.18 6.02
N SER A 410 5.85 42.03 6.70
CA SER A 410 6.82 40.95 6.45
C SER A 410 6.72 40.35 5.04
N LEU A 411 5.51 40.23 4.48
CA LEU A 411 5.31 39.84 3.09
C LEU A 411 5.94 40.84 2.12
N PHE A 412 5.76 42.14 2.35
CA PHE A 412 6.39 43.18 1.53
C PHE A 412 7.91 43.15 1.60
N GLU A 413 8.47 42.96 2.80
CA GLU A 413 9.92 42.87 3.02
C GLU A 413 10.54 41.66 2.30
N SER A 414 9.77 40.58 2.13
CA SER A 414 10.15 39.34 1.42
C SER A 414 9.49 39.18 0.04
N ARG A 415 9.04 40.29 -0.57
CA ARG A 415 8.15 40.28 -1.77
C ARG A 415 8.64 39.44 -2.95
N GLU A 416 9.95 39.42 -3.22
CA GLU A 416 10.52 38.65 -4.33
C GLU A 416 10.38 37.14 -4.08
N ASP A 417 10.66 36.70 -2.86
CA ASP A 417 10.49 35.31 -2.45
C ASP A 417 9.00 34.94 -2.39
N VAL A 418 8.15 35.84 -1.88
CA VAL A 418 6.69 35.64 -1.88
C VAL A 418 6.17 35.42 -3.29
N LEU A 419 6.60 36.22 -4.26
CA LEU A 419 6.19 36.07 -5.66
C LEU A 419 6.60 34.71 -6.23
N ARG A 420 7.87 34.32 -6.04
CA ARG A 420 8.41 33.05 -6.52
C ARG A 420 7.75 31.84 -5.86
N VAL A 421 7.49 31.91 -4.56
CA VAL A 421 6.81 30.84 -3.81
C VAL A 421 5.34 30.75 -4.22
N ALA A 422 4.64 31.88 -4.37
CA ALA A 422 3.27 31.92 -4.84
C ALA A 422 3.12 31.28 -6.22
N ALA A 423 4.10 31.46 -7.11
CA ALA A 423 4.08 30.91 -8.47
C ALA A 423 4.13 29.36 -8.53
N ILE A 424 4.52 28.68 -7.45
CA ILE A 424 4.47 27.21 -7.38
C ILE A 424 3.01 26.73 -7.39
N PRO A 425 2.52 26.01 -8.41
CA PRO A 425 1.13 25.56 -8.45
C PRO A 425 0.83 24.47 -7.41
N LYS A 426 -0.41 24.42 -6.93
CA LYS A 426 -0.94 23.40 -6.02
C LYS A 426 -1.08 22.05 -6.71
N THR A 427 -1.43 22.05 -7.99
CA THR A 427 -1.51 20.85 -8.81
C THR A 427 -0.14 20.49 -9.36
N ILE A 428 0.32 19.28 -9.02
CA ILE A 428 1.49 18.65 -9.61
C ILE A 428 1.01 17.61 -10.62
N TYR A 429 1.65 17.62 -11.80
CA TYR A 429 1.48 16.60 -12.83
C TYR A 429 2.74 15.73 -12.84
N PRO A 430 2.77 14.58 -12.14
CA PRO A 430 4.00 13.79 -12.02
C PRO A 430 4.61 13.38 -13.37
N GLU A 431 3.78 13.26 -14.40
CA GLU A 431 4.23 12.97 -15.75
C GLU A 431 4.94 14.15 -16.45
N ASP A 432 4.74 15.39 -16.00
CA ASP A 432 5.42 16.55 -16.57
C ASP A 432 6.87 16.65 -16.05
N TYR A 433 7.12 16.21 -14.81
CA TYR A 433 8.40 16.38 -14.09
C TYR A 433 9.51 15.35 -14.42
N ALA A 434 9.38 14.58 -15.51
CA ALA A 434 10.20 13.37 -15.74
C ALA A 434 9.94 12.31 -14.64
N PRO A 435 10.49 11.08 -14.70
CA PRO A 435 9.84 9.96 -14.05
C PRO A 435 10.06 10.01 -12.52
N MET A 436 9.09 10.62 -11.85
CA MET A 436 9.02 10.84 -10.41
C MET A 436 8.12 9.78 -9.78
N VAL A 437 8.61 9.12 -8.73
CA VAL A 437 7.78 8.23 -7.90
C VAL A 437 7.30 9.01 -6.69
N ILE A 438 6.03 8.80 -6.32
CA ILE A 438 5.49 9.26 -5.05
C ILE A 438 5.19 8.03 -4.17
N LEU A 439 5.81 7.98 -2.99
CA LEU A 439 5.50 7.00 -1.94
C LEU A 439 4.34 7.53 -1.12
N TRP A 440 3.23 6.82 -1.17
CA TRP A 440 2.00 7.20 -0.46
C TRP A 440 1.91 6.57 0.92
N TYR A 441 2.57 5.43 1.12
CA TYR A 441 2.52 4.66 2.35
C TYR A 441 3.85 4.81 3.11
N THR A 442 3.93 5.82 3.96
CA THR A 442 5.09 6.15 4.80
C THR A 442 4.80 5.81 6.27
N PRO A 443 5.78 5.95 7.20
CA PRO A 443 5.54 5.74 8.63
C PRO A 443 4.38 6.55 9.23
N SER A 444 3.98 7.67 8.62
CA SER A 444 2.80 8.44 9.07
C SER A 444 1.46 7.93 8.54
N SER A 445 1.43 6.85 7.76
CA SER A 445 0.20 6.30 7.19
C SER A 445 -0.57 5.47 8.20
N ASP A 446 -1.91 5.56 8.17
CA ASP A 446 -2.79 4.88 9.13
C ASP A 446 -2.57 3.37 9.23
N ILE A 447 -2.14 2.72 8.14
CA ILE A 447 -1.89 1.27 8.07
C ILE A 447 -0.54 0.89 8.69
N TRP A 448 0.45 1.80 8.72
CA TRP A 448 1.85 1.45 8.96
C TRP A 448 2.09 0.72 10.29
N ASP A 449 1.52 1.22 11.38
CA ASP A 449 1.67 0.66 12.73
C ASP A 449 0.58 -0.38 13.08
N GLN A 450 -0.24 -0.78 12.11
CA GLN A 450 -1.34 -1.72 12.33
C GLN A 450 -0.92 -3.16 12.13
N THR A 451 -1.63 -4.07 12.78
CA THR A 451 -1.62 -5.49 12.43
C THR A 451 -2.65 -5.74 11.33
N VAL A 452 -2.21 -6.31 10.21
CA VAL A 452 -3.07 -6.64 9.07
C VAL A 452 -3.33 -8.13 9.02
N LEU A 453 -4.60 -8.51 8.95
CA LEU A 453 -5.04 -9.88 8.73
C LEU A 453 -5.34 -10.08 7.24
N LEU A 454 -4.48 -10.81 6.53
CA LEU A 454 -4.63 -11.11 5.11
C LEU A 454 -5.35 -12.44 4.91
N GLY A 455 -6.60 -12.35 4.45
CA GLY A 455 -7.49 -13.50 4.22
C GLY A 455 -8.12 -13.51 2.83
N ALA A 456 -8.90 -14.57 2.56
CA ALA A 456 -9.67 -14.68 1.32
C ALA A 456 -10.77 -13.58 1.28
N PRO A 457 -11.16 -13.08 0.09
CA PRO A 457 -12.25 -12.12 -0.02
C PRO A 457 -13.54 -12.69 0.59
N ILE A 458 -14.25 -11.87 1.37
CA ILE A 458 -15.59 -12.22 1.88
C ILE A 458 -16.48 -12.42 0.65
N SER A 459 -17.09 -13.60 0.51
CA SER A 459 -18.10 -13.81 -0.52
C SER A 459 -19.26 -12.91 -0.15
N ALA A 460 -19.51 -11.85 -0.93
CA ALA A 460 -20.70 -11.04 -0.79
C ALA A 460 -21.91 -11.99 -0.83
N THR A 461 -22.62 -12.07 0.29
CA THR A 461 -23.86 -12.83 0.42
C THR A 461 -25.04 -11.99 -0.03
#